data_AF-A0A166LFS0-F1
#
_entry.id   AF-A0A166LFS0-F1
#
_cell.length_a   1.000
_cell.length_b   1.000
_cell.length_c   1.000
_cell.angle_alpha   90.00
_cell.angle_beta   90.00
_cell.angle_gamma   90.00
#
_symmetry.space_group_name_H-M   'P 1'
#
loop_
_entity.id
_entity.type
_entity.pdbx_description
1 polymer ?
#
loop_
_entity_poly.entity_id
_entity_poly.type
_entity_poly.pdbx_seq_one_letter_code
_entity_poly.pdbx_strand_id
1 'polypeptide(L)'
;LCCNGESGRQSGRREYITPPVAAHPPTPPSLRPLIQHVSIAKLPYIHIPDPDTQYPRRYLCKSCPILPENRARPISRLTEPPRSATDTSDSTSAATSTPTSTANHPHPTTMADENNTSQPPVDETPISHPPGERKNSLENHLQHRPNRAELVEKNILPASNAAPSLIAHQKELEKHMRADSLNDKISHRPAPEDLIKEGVLKEDPRSAEDKYAEAIEDEYAKREGGA
;
A
#
# COMPACT_ATOMS: atom_id res chain seq x y z
N LEU A 1 -74.17 -60.33 21.26
CA LEU A 1 -74.48 -60.54 19.83
C LEU A 1 -73.42 -59.82 19.02
N CYS A 2 -72.94 -60.54 18.00
CA CYS A 2 -72.25 -60.18 16.76
C CYS A 2 -71.56 -58.81 16.54
N CYS A 3 -70.41 -58.96 15.91
CA CYS A 3 -69.52 -58.01 15.25
C CYS A 3 -70.16 -57.18 14.14
N ASN A 4 -69.50 -56.05 13.83
CA ASN A 4 -69.09 -55.48 12.52
C ASN A 4 -68.82 -53.98 12.78
N GLY A 5 -67.65 -53.37 12.54
CA GLY A 5 -66.68 -53.58 11.48
C GLY A 5 -66.82 -52.39 10.53
N GLU A 6 -65.93 -51.40 10.61
CA GLU A 6 -65.42 -50.65 9.45
C GLU A 6 -64.28 -49.70 9.81
N SER A 7 -63.42 -49.55 8.82
CA SER A 7 -62.00 -49.25 8.87
C SER A 7 -61.68 -47.79 8.57
N GLY A 8 -60.66 -47.24 9.25
CA GLY A 8 -60.05 -45.97 8.84
C GLY A 8 -58.65 -45.81 9.43
N ARG A 9 -57.62 -46.20 8.67
CA ARG A 9 -56.21 -45.95 8.99
C ARG A 9 -55.96 -44.44 9.00
N GLN A 10 -55.85 -43.83 10.18
CA GLN A 10 -55.30 -42.49 10.31
C GLN A 10 -53.78 -42.60 10.47
N SER A 11 -53.06 -42.44 9.36
CA SER A 11 -51.62 -42.19 9.37
C SER A 11 -51.38 -40.81 10.01
N GLY A 12 -50.84 -40.81 11.23
CA GLY A 12 -50.47 -39.59 11.94
C GLY A 12 -49.46 -38.76 11.14
N ARG A 13 -49.87 -37.56 10.72
CA ARG A 13 -48.92 -36.52 10.32
C ARG A 13 -48.37 -35.91 11.60
N ARG A 14 -47.04 -35.93 11.75
CA ARG A 14 -46.32 -35.08 12.71
C ARG A 14 -46.69 -33.62 12.39
N GLU A 15 -47.48 -32.99 13.24
CA GLU A 15 -47.65 -31.54 13.19
C GLU A 15 -46.36 -30.89 13.69
N TYR A 16 -45.61 -30.31 12.76
CA TYR A 16 -44.54 -29.39 13.10
C TYR A 16 -45.20 -28.05 13.41
N ILE A 17 -45.20 -27.67 14.69
CA ILE A 17 -45.62 -26.35 15.13
C ILE A 17 -44.65 -25.33 14.53
N THR A 18 -45.10 -24.58 13.53
CA THR A 18 -44.40 -23.41 12.99
C THR A 18 -44.41 -22.28 14.03
N PRO A 19 -43.27 -21.66 14.36
CA PRO A 19 -43.24 -20.52 15.27
C PRO A 19 -43.92 -19.29 14.62
N PRO A 20 -44.51 -18.38 15.42
CA PRO A 20 -45.24 -17.24 14.89
C PRO A 20 -44.30 -16.25 14.17
N VAL A 21 -44.67 -15.89 12.95
CA VAL A 21 -44.00 -14.87 12.13
C VAL A 21 -44.21 -13.50 12.78
N ALA A 22 -43.13 -12.80 13.07
CA ALA A 22 -43.15 -11.43 13.57
C ALA A 22 -43.86 -10.50 12.57
N ALA A 23 -44.83 -9.72 13.05
CA ALA A 23 -45.55 -8.75 12.25
C ALA A 23 -44.60 -7.69 11.67
N HIS A 24 -44.58 -7.58 10.34
CA HIS A 24 -43.88 -6.50 9.64
C HIS A 24 -44.62 -5.16 9.84
N PRO A 25 -43.90 -4.03 9.98
CA PRO A 25 -44.52 -2.71 10.12
C PRO A 25 -45.23 -2.26 8.83
N PRO A 26 -46.27 -1.42 8.92
CA PRO A 26 -46.99 -0.94 7.75
C PRO A 26 -46.11 -0.05 6.87
N THR A 27 -46.21 -0.26 5.55
CA THR A 27 -45.53 0.51 4.51
C THR A 27 -46.06 1.96 4.44
N PRO A 28 -45.19 2.98 4.32
CA PRO A 28 -45.63 4.37 4.19
C PRO A 28 -46.23 4.65 2.79
N PRO A 29 -47.15 5.63 2.67
CA PRO A 29 -47.81 5.92 1.40
C PRO A 29 -46.85 6.55 0.38
N SER A 30 -46.95 6.09 -0.86
CA SER A 30 -46.23 6.59 -2.03
C SER A 30 -46.65 8.03 -2.35
N LEU A 31 -45.72 8.97 -2.22
CA LEU A 31 -45.88 10.34 -2.73
C LEU A 31 -45.67 10.34 -4.24
N ARG A 32 -46.73 10.62 -5.01
CA ARG A 32 -46.62 10.94 -6.44
C ARG A 32 -46.12 12.38 -6.60
N PRO A 33 -45.12 12.66 -7.45
CA PRO A 33 -44.70 14.03 -7.70
C PRO A 33 -45.66 14.71 -8.69
N LEU A 34 -46.18 15.87 -8.31
CA LEU A 34 -46.88 16.79 -9.21
C LEU A 34 -45.80 17.56 -9.99
N ILE A 35 -45.58 17.19 -11.26
CA ILE A 35 -44.64 17.91 -12.13
C ILE A 35 -45.29 19.25 -12.51
N GLN A 36 -44.87 20.34 -11.86
CA GLN A 36 -45.06 21.69 -12.37
C GLN A 36 -43.92 22.00 -13.35
N HIS A 37 -44.26 22.31 -14.60
CA HIS A 37 -43.30 22.77 -15.61
C HIS A 37 -42.78 24.15 -15.22
N VAL A 38 -41.50 24.24 -14.86
CA VAL A 38 -40.82 25.53 -14.62
C VAL A 38 -40.15 25.97 -15.92
N SER A 39 -40.52 27.14 -16.44
CA SER A 39 -39.90 27.76 -17.61
C SER A 39 -38.46 28.18 -17.31
N ILE A 40 -37.49 27.61 -18.01
CA ILE A 40 -36.07 27.93 -17.84
C ILE A 40 -35.76 29.22 -18.61
N ALA A 41 -35.50 30.32 -17.89
CA ALA A 41 -34.96 31.54 -18.48
C ALA A 41 -33.48 31.35 -18.87
N LYS A 42 -33.12 31.84 -20.06
CA LYS A 42 -31.78 31.76 -20.67
C LYS A 42 -30.78 32.62 -19.87
N LEU A 43 -29.84 32.00 -19.16
CA LEU A 43 -28.73 32.71 -18.50
C LEU A 43 -27.61 33.04 -19.52
N PRO A 44 -26.90 34.18 -19.37
CA PRO A 44 -25.90 34.62 -20.33
C PRO A 44 -24.61 33.79 -20.24
N TYR A 45 -24.04 33.52 -21.42
CA TYR A 45 -22.83 32.73 -21.63
C TYR A 45 -21.60 33.48 -21.08
N ILE A 46 -20.91 32.89 -20.10
CA ILE A 46 -19.66 33.42 -19.55
C ILE A 46 -18.52 32.98 -20.49
N HIS A 47 -17.89 33.94 -21.14
CA HIS A 47 -16.71 33.72 -21.97
C HIS A 47 -15.47 33.61 -21.06
N ILE A 48 -14.87 32.43 -21.01
CA ILE A 48 -13.58 32.19 -20.35
C ILE A 48 -12.49 32.45 -21.39
N PRO A 49 -11.51 33.35 -21.16
CA PRO A 49 -10.39 33.56 -22.07
C PRO A 49 -9.27 32.54 -21.84
N ASP A 50 -8.60 32.14 -22.92
CA ASP A 50 -7.51 31.16 -22.94
C ASP A 50 -6.24 31.66 -22.22
N PRO A 51 -5.54 30.81 -21.45
CA PRO A 51 -4.34 31.21 -20.70
C PRO A 51 -3.07 30.99 -21.54
N ASP A 52 -2.85 31.84 -22.53
CA ASP A 52 -1.52 32.00 -23.12
C ASP A 52 -1.21 33.49 -23.26
N THR A 53 -0.61 34.06 -22.22
CA THR A 53 0.50 35.04 -22.32
C THR A 53 0.94 35.54 -20.94
N GLN A 54 2.27 35.51 -20.75
CA GLN A 54 3.04 36.51 -19.99
C GLN A 54 3.39 36.22 -18.52
N TYR A 55 4.32 35.29 -18.31
CA TYR A 55 5.27 35.37 -17.18
C TYR A 55 6.70 35.57 -17.71
N PRO A 56 7.25 36.81 -17.71
CA PRO A 56 8.68 37.00 -17.86
C PRO A 56 9.39 37.17 -16.51
N ARG A 57 10.48 36.40 -16.39
CA ARG A 57 11.73 36.66 -15.62
C ARG A 57 11.62 36.88 -14.11
N ARG A 58 11.97 35.81 -13.37
CA ARG A 58 12.53 35.92 -12.02
C ARG A 58 13.78 36.80 -12.05
N TYR A 59 13.76 37.92 -11.33
CA TYR A 59 14.96 38.67 -11.00
C TYR A 59 15.74 37.88 -9.93
N LEU A 60 17.00 37.59 -10.23
CA LEU A 60 17.97 36.98 -9.32
C LEU A 60 18.15 37.87 -8.08
N CYS A 61 17.95 37.30 -6.89
CA CYS A 61 18.43 37.90 -5.65
C CYS A 61 19.96 37.77 -5.61
N LYS A 62 20.65 38.91 -5.57
CA LYS A 62 22.12 39.06 -5.69
C LYS A 62 22.87 38.81 -4.38
N SER A 63 22.36 37.99 -3.46
CA SER A 63 22.95 37.90 -2.10
C SER A 63 23.03 36.50 -1.49
N CYS A 64 22.91 35.43 -2.27
CA CYS A 64 23.26 34.10 -1.78
C CYS A 64 24.77 33.84 -2.00
N PRO A 65 25.60 33.77 -0.95
CA PRO A 65 26.97 33.29 -1.09
C PRO A 65 26.96 31.81 -1.48
N ILE A 66 27.73 31.53 -2.54
CA ILE A 66 27.95 30.23 -3.16
C ILE A 66 28.83 29.40 -2.22
N LEU A 67 28.39 28.19 -1.85
CA LEU A 67 29.26 27.05 -1.54
C LEU A 67 28.66 25.76 -2.14
N PRO A 68 29.52 24.80 -2.54
CA PRO A 68 29.46 24.25 -3.88
C PRO A 68 28.78 22.88 -3.98
N GLU A 69 28.28 22.65 -5.19
CA GLU A 69 28.24 21.37 -5.91
C GLU A 69 27.83 20.11 -5.13
N ASN A 70 26.53 19.83 -5.11
CA ASN A 70 26.10 18.49 -5.52
C ASN A 70 24.87 18.59 -6.41
N ARG A 71 25.18 18.58 -7.70
CA ARG A 71 24.29 18.69 -8.85
C ARG A 71 23.40 17.46 -8.95
N ALA A 72 22.28 17.44 -8.23
CA ALA A 72 21.15 16.58 -8.61
C ALA A 72 20.42 17.23 -9.79
N ARG A 73 20.58 16.62 -10.98
CA ARG A 73 19.84 17.02 -12.19
C ARG A 73 18.33 16.80 -11.99
N PRO A 74 17.47 17.67 -12.53
CA PRO A 74 16.02 17.52 -12.47
C PRO A 74 15.57 16.43 -13.45
N ILE A 75 14.83 15.44 -12.96
CA ILE A 75 14.13 14.48 -13.84
C ILE A 75 12.88 15.18 -14.36
N SER A 76 12.96 15.61 -15.60
CA SER A 76 11.83 16.07 -16.40
C SER A 76 10.75 14.99 -16.50
N ARG A 77 9.55 15.39 -16.11
CA ARG A 77 8.24 15.00 -16.64
C ARG A 77 8.30 14.26 -18.00
N LEU A 78 7.87 13.00 -18.03
CA LEU A 78 7.17 12.39 -19.15
C LEU A 78 6.00 11.57 -18.61
N THR A 79 4.82 12.14 -18.76
CA THR A 79 3.58 11.37 -18.83
C THR A 79 3.59 10.65 -20.17
N GLU A 80 3.52 9.32 -20.18
CA GLU A 80 2.92 8.59 -21.30
C GLU A 80 1.94 7.54 -20.77
N PRO A 81 0.75 7.39 -21.40
CA PRO A 81 -0.24 6.39 -21.05
C PRO A 81 0.16 4.99 -21.55
N PRO A 82 -0.27 3.89 -20.89
CA PRO A 82 0.08 2.55 -21.34
C PRO A 82 -0.69 2.20 -22.63
N ARG A 83 0.06 2.01 -23.72
CA ARG A 83 -0.42 1.41 -24.97
C ARG A 83 -0.15 -0.09 -24.97
N SER A 84 -1.19 -0.82 -25.37
CA SER A 84 -1.33 -2.27 -25.43
C SER A 84 -0.35 -2.97 -26.37
N ALA A 85 0.06 -4.17 -25.94
CA ALA A 85 0.34 -5.39 -26.71
C ALA A 85 1.08 -5.30 -28.05
N THR A 86 2.20 -6.03 -28.17
CA THR A 86 2.32 -7.20 -29.07
C THR A 86 3.54 -8.03 -28.69
N ASP A 87 3.34 -9.35 -28.71
CA ASP A 87 4.37 -10.40 -28.73
C ASP A 87 5.50 -10.11 -29.71
N THR A 88 6.74 -10.41 -29.34
CA THR A 88 7.74 -11.02 -30.23
C THR A 88 8.83 -11.65 -29.37
N SER A 89 9.00 -12.96 -29.52
CA SER A 89 10.13 -13.76 -29.08
C SER A 89 11.46 -13.19 -29.58
N ASP A 90 12.49 -13.09 -28.72
CA ASP A 90 13.70 -13.88 -28.94
C ASP A 90 14.70 -13.77 -27.79
N SER A 91 15.48 -14.83 -27.66
CA SER A 91 16.60 -14.96 -26.72
C SER A 91 17.77 -14.08 -27.15
N THR A 92 18.48 -13.42 -26.23
CA THR A 92 19.95 -13.36 -26.27
C THR A 92 20.58 -12.83 -24.98
N SER A 93 21.78 -13.34 -24.76
CA SER A 93 22.60 -13.46 -23.57
C SER A 93 23.48 -12.26 -23.18
N ALA A 94 23.78 -12.21 -21.86
CA ALA A 94 25.05 -11.83 -21.20
C ALA A 94 25.52 -10.35 -21.29
N ALA A 95 26.23 -9.74 -20.34
CA ALA A 95 27.13 -10.23 -19.28
C ALA A 95 27.36 -9.13 -18.19
N THR A 96 28.29 -9.42 -17.25
CA THR A 96 29.18 -8.51 -16.45
C THR A 96 29.04 -8.72 -14.93
N SER A 97 29.83 -9.63 -14.32
CA SER A 97 31.08 -9.40 -13.52
C SER A 97 30.76 -9.18 -12.02
N THR A 98 31.38 -9.73 -10.97
CA THR A 98 32.70 -10.35 -10.61
C THR A 98 32.60 -10.66 -9.08
N PRO A 99 33.66 -11.04 -8.29
CA PRO A 99 34.85 -11.89 -8.49
C PRO A 99 35.04 -12.94 -7.34
N THR A 100 36.06 -13.81 -7.42
CA THR A 100 37.11 -13.99 -6.37
C THR A 100 38.19 -14.98 -6.85
N SER A 101 39.44 -14.58 -6.63
CA SER A 101 40.71 -15.21 -7.00
C SER A 101 41.19 -16.20 -5.93
N THR A 102 41.81 -17.33 -6.32
CA THR A 102 42.93 -17.94 -5.57
C THR A 102 43.80 -18.76 -6.53
N ALA A 103 45.10 -18.61 -6.35
CA ALA A 103 46.16 -18.88 -7.30
C ALA A 103 46.61 -20.34 -7.44
N ASN A 104 47.17 -20.59 -8.62
CA ASN A 104 47.74 -21.81 -9.18
C ASN A 104 48.77 -22.56 -8.31
N HIS A 105 48.73 -23.89 -8.38
CA HIS A 105 49.90 -24.77 -8.31
C HIS A 105 49.93 -25.65 -9.59
N PRO A 106 51.08 -25.81 -10.28
CA PRO A 106 51.18 -26.58 -11.51
C PRO A 106 51.48 -28.06 -11.22
N HIS A 107 50.71 -28.97 -11.83
CA HIS A 107 51.06 -30.39 -11.92
C HIS A 107 51.68 -30.66 -13.30
N PRO A 108 52.84 -31.35 -13.39
CA PRO A 108 53.50 -31.63 -14.66
C PRO A 108 52.82 -32.76 -15.45
N THR A 109 53.01 -32.64 -16.75
CA THR A 109 52.42 -33.35 -17.89
C THR A 109 52.71 -34.85 -17.91
N THR A 110 51.69 -35.66 -18.20
CA THR A 110 51.85 -36.98 -18.85
C THR A 110 50.93 -37.03 -20.07
N MET A 111 51.52 -37.25 -21.24
CA MET A 111 50.86 -37.28 -22.55
C MET A 111 50.32 -38.69 -22.84
N ALA A 112 49.02 -38.83 -23.14
CA ALA A 112 48.47 -39.67 -24.22
C ALA A 112 46.91 -39.66 -24.22
N ASP A 113 46.36 -39.70 -25.43
CA ASP A 113 44.97 -39.96 -25.85
C ASP A 113 43.86 -38.90 -25.75
N GLU A 114 43.67 -38.25 -26.91
CA GLU A 114 42.43 -38.14 -27.70
C GLU A 114 41.07 -37.89 -27.01
N ASN A 115 40.56 -36.69 -27.26
CA ASN A 115 39.16 -36.41 -27.64
C ASN A 115 38.05 -36.74 -26.63
N ASN A 116 37.78 -35.83 -25.69
CA ASN A 116 36.42 -35.31 -25.48
C ASN A 116 36.42 -34.06 -24.59
N THR A 117 36.07 -32.92 -25.19
CA THR A 117 35.53 -31.78 -24.43
C THR A 117 34.13 -32.19 -23.99
N SER A 118 33.71 -31.95 -22.74
CA SER A 118 32.47 -31.20 -22.42
C SER A 118 31.83 -31.59 -21.08
N GLN A 119 31.73 -30.56 -20.23
CA GLN A 119 30.65 -30.22 -19.30
C GLN A 119 30.22 -31.22 -18.19
N PRO A 120 29.87 -30.70 -16.98
CA PRO A 120 29.18 -31.52 -15.99
C PRO A 120 27.95 -32.16 -16.64
N PRO A 121 27.61 -33.41 -16.27
CA PRO A 121 26.51 -34.14 -16.90
C PRO A 121 25.26 -33.26 -16.89
N VAL A 122 24.86 -32.80 -18.07
CA VAL A 122 23.64 -32.03 -18.23
C VAL A 122 22.50 -32.97 -17.85
N ASP A 123 21.76 -32.58 -16.82
CA ASP A 123 20.60 -33.32 -16.37
C ASP A 123 19.51 -33.17 -17.43
N GLU A 124 19.40 -34.16 -18.31
CA GLU A 124 18.39 -34.27 -19.37
C GLU A 124 16.98 -34.60 -18.80
N THR A 125 16.77 -34.47 -17.48
CA THR A 125 15.42 -34.57 -16.91
C THR A 125 14.54 -33.50 -17.54
N PRO A 126 13.40 -33.89 -18.13
CA PRO A 126 12.52 -32.93 -18.78
C PRO A 126 12.01 -31.93 -17.74
N ILE A 127 12.17 -30.63 -18.01
CA ILE A 127 11.72 -29.50 -17.16
C ILE A 127 10.23 -29.64 -16.74
N SER A 128 9.46 -30.38 -17.54
CA SER A 128 8.11 -30.78 -17.22
C SER A 128 8.07 -31.83 -16.09
N HIS A 129 7.85 -31.34 -14.87
CA HIS A 129 7.51 -32.16 -13.71
C HIS A 129 6.37 -33.14 -14.07
N PRO A 130 6.39 -34.38 -13.54
CA PRO A 130 5.44 -35.41 -13.92
C PRO A 130 3.99 -34.95 -13.67
N PRO A 131 3.05 -35.29 -14.57
CA PRO A 131 1.67 -34.85 -14.47
C PRO A 131 0.98 -35.51 -13.27
N GLY A 132 1.06 -34.86 -12.11
CA GLY A 132 0.47 -35.31 -10.85
C GLY A 132 1.05 -34.57 -9.65
N GLU A 133 2.38 -34.46 -9.59
CA GLU A 133 3.08 -33.72 -8.53
C GLU A 133 2.71 -32.23 -8.52
N ARG A 134 2.60 -31.63 -9.71
CA ARG A 134 2.13 -30.24 -9.86
C ARG A 134 0.70 -30.05 -9.32
N LYS A 135 -0.18 -31.04 -9.53
CA LYS A 135 -1.57 -31.00 -9.04
C LYS A 135 -1.60 -31.10 -7.52
N ASN A 136 -0.86 -32.05 -6.95
CA ASN A 136 -0.76 -32.24 -5.50
C ASN A 136 -0.15 -31.02 -4.80
N SER A 137 0.92 -30.44 -5.37
CA SER A 137 1.52 -29.21 -4.87
C SER A 137 0.52 -28.05 -4.92
N LEU A 138 -0.17 -27.85 -6.05
CA LEU A 138 -1.16 -26.78 -6.18
C LEU A 138 -2.29 -26.92 -5.16
N GLU A 139 -2.83 -28.13 -4.98
CA GLU A 139 -3.88 -28.42 -4.00
C GLU A 139 -3.45 -28.04 -2.58
N ASN A 140 -2.23 -28.42 -2.17
CA ASN A 140 -1.67 -28.04 -0.88
C ASN A 140 -1.57 -26.51 -0.69
N HIS A 141 -1.16 -25.77 -1.72
CA HIS A 141 -1.06 -24.31 -1.66
C HIS A 141 -2.44 -23.62 -1.63
N LEU A 142 -3.45 -24.20 -2.29
CA LEU A 142 -4.82 -23.68 -2.27
C LEU A 142 -5.47 -23.90 -0.90
N GLN A 143 -5.18 -25.03 -0.23
CA GLN A 143 -5.67 -25.31 1.13
C GLN A 143 -5.10 -24.34 2.18
N HIS A 144 -3.83 -23.96 2.04
CA HIS A 144 -3.16 -23.02 2.96
C HIS A 144 -3.26 -21.57 2.49
N ARG A 145 -4.15 -21.25 1.54
CA ARG A 145 -4.31 -19.90 1.03
C ARG A 145 -4.89 -18.98 2.12
N PRO A 146 -4.20 -17.88 2.49
CA PRO A 146 -4.73 -16.94 3.48
C PRO A 146 -6.00 -16.24 2.99
N ASN A 147 -6.88 -15.88 3.93
CA ASN A 147 -8.09 -15.14 3.63
C ASN A 147 -7.76 -13.71 3.14
N ARG A 148 -8.64 -13.12 2.33
CA ARG A 148 -8.55 -11.71 1.91
C ARG A 148 -8.38 -10.77 3.10
N ALA A 149 -9.12 -10.97 4.20
CA ALA A 149 -9.06 -10.11 5.37
C ALA A 149 -7.65 -10.04 5.98
N GLU A 150 -6.98 -11.20 6.11
CA GLU A 150 -5.61 -11.27 6.61
C GLU A 150 -4.61 -10.57 5.68
N LEU A 151 -4.81 -10.67 4.37
CA LEU A 151 -3.96 -9.97 3.38
C LEU A 151 -4.12 -8.46 3.45
N VAL A 152 -5.32 -7.96 3.78
CA VAL A 152 -5.58 -6.54 4.00
C VAL A 152 -4.94 -6.05 5.30
N GLU A 153 -5.08 -6.80 6.39
CA GLU A 153 -4.43 -6.50 7.67
C GLU A 153 -2.91 -6.45 7.55
N LYS A 154 -2.33 -7.40 6.80
CA LYS A 154 -0.89 -7.44 6.48
C LYS A 154 -0.47 -6.36 5.47
N ASN A 155 -1.37 -5.48 5.03
CA ASN A 155 -1.12 -4.43 4.03
C ASN A 155 -0.57 -4.94 2.69
N ILE A 156 -0.84 -6.20 2.34
CA ILE A 156 -0.47 -6.79 1.04
C ILE A 156 -1.53 -6.43 0.00
N LEU A 157 -2.81 -6.54 0.36
CA LEU A 157 -3.94 -6.14 -0.48
C LEU A 157 -4.53 -4.81 0.03
N PRO A 158 -4.91 -3.87 -0.85
CA PRO A 158 -5.65 -2.68 -0.43
C PRO A 158 -7.03 -3.05 0.15
N ALA A 159 -7.44 -2.34 1.20
CA ALA A 159 -8.75 -2.51 1.84
C ALA A 159 -9.92 -2.06 0.95
N SER A 160 -9.65 -1.30 -0.11
CA SER A 160 -10.68 -0.75 -1.01
C SER A 160 -11.34 -1.83 -1.87
N ASN A 161 -12.64 -1.64 -2.14
CA ASN A 161 -13.42 -2.41 -3.12
C ASN A 161 -13.52 -1.69 -4.49
N ALA A 162 -12.75 -0.61 -4.69
CA ALA A 162 -12.69 0.09 -5.97
C ALA A 162 -12.06 -0.80 -7.07
N ALA A 163 -12.35 -0.47 -8.32
CA ALA A 163 -11.75 -1.14 -9.47
C ALA A 163 -10.21 -1.03 -9.42
N PRO A 164 -9.44 -2.08 -9.80
CA PRO A 164 -7.97 -2.08 -9.71
C PRO A 164 -7.28 -0.89 -10.38
N SER A 165 -7.86 -0.38 -11.48
CA SER A 165 -7.35 0.79 -12.21
C SER A 165 -7.45 2.11 -11.41
N LEU A 166 -8.37 2.20 -10.44
CA LEU A 166 -8.62 3.43 -9.67
C LEU A 166 -7.93 3.44 -8.30
N ILE A 167 -7.47 2.29 -7.80
CA ILE A 167 -6.87 2.17 -6.46
C ILE A 167 -5.66 3.10 -6.31
N ALA A 168 -4.85 3.24 -7.35
CA ALA A 168 -3.70 4.13 -7.34
C ALA A 168 -4.11 5.60 -7.12
N HIS A 169 -5.13 6.07 -7.86
CA HIS A 169 -5.65 7.42 -7.72
C HIS A 169 -6.30 7.66 -6.37
N GLN A 170 -7.07 6.69 -5.87
CA GLN A 170 -7.65 6.75 -4.52
C GLN A 170 -6.56 6.91 -3.46
N LYS A 171 -5.50 6.08 -3.52
CA LYS A 171 -4.39 6.13 -2.56
C LYS A 171 -3.65 7.47 -2.60
N GLU A 172 -3.44 8.03 -3.79
CA GLU A 172 -2.78 9.33 -3.91
C GLU A 172 -3.63 10.46 -3.31
N LEU A 173 -4.95 10.44 -3.55
CA LEU A 173 -5.86 11.40 -2.92
C LEU A 173 -5.83 11.27 -1.39
N GLU A 174 -5.96 10.05 -0.86
CA GLU A 174 -5.90 9.80 0.59
C GLU A 174 -4.58 10.28 1.21
N LYS A 175 -3.47 10.14 0.47
CA LYS A 175 -2.16 10.63 0.90
C LYS A 175 -2.12 12.15 0.94
N HIS A 176 -2.61 12.83 -0.10
CA HIS A 176 -2.69 14.30 -0.12
C HIS A 176 -3.58 14.83 1.00
N MET A 177 -4.79 14.29 1.17
CA MET A 177 -5.69 14.67 2.25
C MET A 177 -5.05 14.49 3.63
N ARG A 178 -4.31 13.39 3.83
CA ARG A 178 -3.58 13.15 5.08
C ARG A 178 -2.43 14.16 5.26
N ALA A 179 -1.71 14.48 4.20
CA ALA A 179 -0.62 15.46 4.23
C ALA A 179 -1.15 16.85 4.61
N ASP A 180 -2.24 17.30 3.99
CA ASP A 180 -2.87 18.59 4.27
C ASP A 180 -3.36 18.64 5.73
N SER A 181 -4.07 17.60 6.19
CA SER A 181 -4.53 17.52 7.58
C SER A 181 -3.39 17.54 8.60
N LEU A 182 -2.26 16.92 8.29
CA LEU A 182 -1.07 16.95 9.14
C LEU A 182 -0.42 18.34 9.12
N ASN A 183 -0.33 18.97 7.95
CA ASN A 183 0.23 20.30 7.80
C ASN A 183 -0.56 21.33 8.63
N ASP A 184 -1.90 21.26 8.60
CA ASP A 184 -2.76 22.11 9.41
C ASP A 184 -2.50 21.91 10.91
N LYS A 185 -2.39 20.66 11.36
CA LYS A 185 -2.07 20.33 12.77
C LYS A 185 -0.66 20.76 13.19
N ILE A 186 0.30 20.68 12.28
CA ILE A 186 1.67 21.12 12.54
C ILE A 186 1.73 22.65 12.65
N SER A 187 0.97 23.38 11.83
CA SER A 187 0.93 24.85 11.89
C SER A 187 0.33 25.37 13.20
N HIS A 188 -0.61 24.63 13.79
CA HIS A 188 -1.24 24.93 15.09
C HIS A 188 -0.63 24.12 16.25
N ARG A 189 0.60 23.61 16.10
CA ARG A 189 1.26 22.83 17.15
C ARG A 189 1.54 23.74 18.37
N PRO A 190 0.98 23.44 19.56
CA PRO A 190 1.20 24.26 20.76
C PRO A 190 2.66 24.19 21.22
N ALA A 191 3.13 25.26 21.87
CA ALA A 191 4.46 25.28 22.47
C ALA A 191 4.52 24.32 23.67
N PRO A 192 5.70 23.78 24.03
CA PRO A 192 5.84 22.90 25.19
C PRO A 192 5.37 23.57 26.48
N GLU A 193 5.57 24.88 26.63
CA GLU A 193 5.16 25.64 27.82
C GLU A 193 3.64 25.68 28.00
N ASP A 194 2.90 25.81 26.90
CA ASP A 194 1.44 25.75 26.92
C ASP A 194 0.97 24.37 27.41
N LEU A 195 1.65 23.31 26.99
CA LEU A 195 1.34 21.93 27.43
C LEU A 195 1.66 21.69 28.91
N ILE A 196 2.67 22.39 29.47
CA ILE A 196 3.00 22.33 30.90
C ILE A 196 1.93 23.03 31.73
N LYS A 197 1.49 24.21 31.28
CA LYS A 197 0.42 24.96 31.94
C LYS A 197 -0.90 24.18 31.98
N GLU A 198 -1.23 23.48 30.90
CA GLU A 198 -2.42 22.61 30.81
C GLU A 198 -2.25 21.27 31.56
N GLY A 199 -1.08 21.00 32.16
CA GLY A 199 -0.81 19.79 32.93
C GLY A 199 -0.65 18.52 32.11
N VAL A 200 -0.52 18.63 30.78
CA VAL A 200 -0.29 17.50 29.86
C VAL A 200 1.18 17.08 29.90
N LEU A 201 2.09 18.07 29.97
CA LEU A 201 3.53 17.87 30.08
C LEU A 201 3.98 18.25 31.51
N LYS A 202 4.91 17.50 32.11
CA LYS A 202 5.41 17.80 33.47
C LYS A 202 6.51 18.86 33.46
N GLU A 203 7.49 18.71 32.57
CA GLU A 203 8.62 19.62 32.38
C GLU A 203 9.02 19.62 30.89
N ASP A 204 9.65 20.69 30.40
CA ASP A 204 10.13 20.73 29.02
C ASP A 204 11.25 19.69 28.83
N PRO A 205 11.14 18.73 27.89
CA PRO A 205 12.22 17.81 27.58
C PRO A 205 13.52 18.49 27.13
N ARG A 206 13.47 19.75 26.66
CA ARG A 206 14.68 20.51 26.31
C ARG A 206 15.40 21.08 27.55
N SER A 207 14.68 21.31 28.64
CA SER A 207 15.25 21.82 29.89
C SER A 207 16.14 20.79 30.61
N ALA A 208 16.06 19.51 30.27
CA ALA A 208 16.89 18.47 30.88
C ALA A 208 18.40 18.67 30.61
N GLU A 209 18.76 19.18 29.42
CA GLU A 209 20.16 19.47 29.06
C GLU A 209 20.68 20.70 29.83
N ASP A 210 19.84 21.73 29.96
CA ASP A 210 20.17 22.94 30.74
C ASP A 210 20.35 22.59 32.23
N LYS A 211 19.50 21.72 32.78
CA LYS A 211 19.63 21.20 34.16
C LYS A 211 20.90 20.38 34.35
N TYR A 212 21.33 19.62 33.34
CA TYR A 212 22.57 18.85 33.40
C TYR A 212 23.81 19.75 33.37
N ALA A 213 23.78 20.80 32.54
CA ALA A 213 24.83 21.81 32.50
C ALA A 213 24.95 22.54 33.85
N GLU A 214 23.83 22.99 34.42
CA GLU A 214 23.78 23.62 35.75
C GLU A 214 24.35 22.70 36.84
N ALA A 215 24.00 21.42 36.83
CA ALA A 215 24.53 20.43 37.77
C ALA A 215 26.06 20.21 37.63
N ILE A 216 26.59 20.25 36.40
CA ILE A 216 28.05 20.18 36.17
C ILE A 216 28.74 21.43 36.72
N GLU A 217 28.17 22.61 36.47
CA GLU A 217 28.73 23.89 36.94
C GLU A 217 28.74 23.97 38.48
N ASP A 218 27.67 23.53 39.13
CA ASP A 218 27.57 23.46 40.59
C ASP A 218 28.60 22.52 41.22
N GLU A 219 28.83 21.35 40.62
CA GLU A 219 29.89 20.41 41.04
C GLU A 219 31.29 21.05 40.91
N TYR A 220 31.53 21.80 39.84
CA TYR A 220 32.79 22.54 39.66
C TYR A 220 32.97 23.64 40.72
N ALA A 221 31.93 24.44 40.95
CA ALA A 221 31.94 25.50 41.95
C ALA A 221 32.18 24.95 43.37
N LYS A 222 31.58 23.80 43.69
CA LYS A 222 31.73 23.12 44.99
C LYS A 222 33.13 22.58 45.25
N ARG A 223 33.88 22.28 44.19
CA ARG A 223 35.28 21.79 44.25
C ARG A 223 36.30 22.92 44.37
N GLU A 224 36.05 24.08 43.74
CA GLU A 224 36.98 25.23 43.71
C GLU A 224 36.71 26.26 44.83
N GLY A 225 35.55 26.23 45.50
CA GLY A 225 35.12 27.22 46.49
C GLY A 225 35.44 26.92 47.97
N GLY A 226 36.30 25.95 48.28
CA GLY A 226 36.67 25.59 49.65
C GLY A 226 38.00 26.21 50.11
N ALA A 227 38.03 27.52 50.38
CA ALA A 227 39.11 28.21 51.09
C ALA A 227 38.55 29.32 51.99
#